data_AF-A0A940RSH9-F1
#
_entry.id   AF-A0A940RSH9-F1
#
_cell.length_a   1.000
_cell.length_b   1.000
_cell.length_c   1.000
_cell.angle_alpha   90.00
_cell.angle_beta   90.00
_cell.angle_gamma   90.00
#
_symmetry.space_group_name_H-M   'P 1'
#
loop_
_entity.id
_entity.type
_entity.pdbx_description
1 polymer ?
#
loop_
_entity_poly.entity_id
_entity_poly.type
_entity_poly.pdbx_seq_one_letter_code
_entity_poly.pdbx_strand_id
1 'polypeptide(L)' 'MNAVVTANLVGITGIARRLVQDGALDEAVARTAMAQATEAKVPLAQWIAEKKLVAPAQMAAANAVEF' A
#
# COMPACT_ATOMS: atom_id res chain seq x y z
N MET A 1 27.46 -4.28 1.73
CA MET A 1 26.70 -3.28 2.51
C MET A 1 25.26 -3.38 2.06
N ASN A 2 24.39 -4.07 2.82
CA ASN A 2 22.96 -4.08 2.51
C ASN A 2 22.43 -2.68 2.77
N ALA A 3 22.06 -1.97 1.71
CA ALA A 3 21.27 -0.77 1.85
C ALA A 3 19.98 -1.19 2.57
N VAL A 4 19.88 -0.85 3.85
CA VAL A 4 18.58 -0.74 4.50
C VAL A 4 17.92 0.39 3.73
N VAL A 5 17.10 0.03 2.73
CA VAL A 5 16.23 0.97 2.03
C VAL A 5 15.28 1.44 3.12
N THR A 6 15.68 2.51 3.81
CA THR A 6 14.83 3.19 4.77
C THR A 6 13.58 3.50 4.02
N ALA A 7 12.49 2.89 4.47
CA ALA A 7 11.24 3.01 3.80
C ALA A 7 10.89 4.48 3.65
N ASN A 8 11.00 5.04 2.44
CA ASN A 8 10.72 6.45 2.24
C ASN A 8 9.21 6.59 2.09
N LEU A 9 8.54 6.46 3.24
CA LEU A 9 7.10 6.57 3.44
C LEU A 9 6.60 8.00 3.17
N VAL A 10 7.49 8.93 2.81
CA VAL A 10 7.11 10.27 2.37
C VAL A 10 6.27 10.15 1.09
N GLY A 11 4.99 10.53 1.21
CA GLY A 11 3.98 10.38 0.17
C GLY A 11 3.19 9.07 0.21
N ILE A 12 3.55 8.09 1.05
CA ILE A 12 2.74 6.90 1.31
C ILE A 12 1.91 7.14 2.57
N THR A 13 0.59 7.25 2.41
CA THR A 13 -0.35 7.58 3.49
C THR A 13 -1.53 6.59 3.54
N GLY A 14 -2.29 6.62 4.65
CA GLY A 14 -3.46 5.74 4.86
C GLY A 14 -3.13 4.25 4.84
N ILE A 15 -4.01 3.45 4.23
CA ILE A 15 -3.91 1.98 4.08
C ILE A 15 -2.58 1.52 3.47
N ALA A 16 -2.03 2.20 2.46
CA ALA A 16 -0.77 1.74 1.84
C ALA A 16 0.42 1.83 2.79
N ARG A 17 0.48 2.86 3.65
CA ARG A 17 1.52 2.96 4.68
C ARG A 17 1.40 1.77 5.63
N ARG A 18 0.18 1.42 6.04
CA ARG A 18 -0.06 0.31 6.96
C ARG A 18 0.34 -1.03 6.34
N LEU A 19 -0.03 -1.26 5.09
CA LEU A 19 0.34 -2.48 4.37
C LEU A 19 1.86 -2.62 4.23
N VAL A 20 2.57 -1.52 3.96
CA VAL A 20 4.04 -1.53 3.92
C VAL A 20 4.64 -1.84 5.29
N GLN A 21 4.15 -1.19 6.34
CA GLN A 21 4.63 -1.41 7.71
C GLN A 21 4.36 -2.84 8.21
N ASP A 22 3.26 -3.45 7.78
CA ASP A 22 2.92 -4.85 8.07
C ASP A 22 3.76 -5.85 7.25
N GLY A 23 4.53 -5.37 6.26
CA GLY A 23 5.25 -6.23 5.31
C GLY A 23 4.31 -6.91 4.29
N ALA A 24 3.05 -6.48 4.22
CA ALA A 24 2.04 -6.93 3.27
C ALA A 24 2.28 -6.45 1.84
N LEU A 25 2.90 -5.29 1.71
CA LEU A 25 3.11 -4.60 0.45
C LEU A 25 4.53 -4.03 0.41
N ASP A 26 5.23 -4.23 -0.69
CA ASP A 26 6.53 -3.58 -0.89
C ASP A 26 6.34 -2.08 -1.14
N GLU A 27 7.27 -1.25 -0.70
CA GLU A 27 7.20 0.19 -0.88
C GLU A 27 7.19 0.65 -2.32
N ALA A 28 8.00 0.02 -3.17
CA ALA A 28 8.03 0.33 -4.59
C ALA A 28 6.66 0.03 -5.20
N VAL A 29 6.07 -1.10 -4.81
CA VAL A 29 4.72 -1.51 -5.25
C VAL A 29 3.66 -0.56 -4.71
N ALA A 30 3.75 -0.13 -3.44
CA ALA A 30 2.84 0.83 -2.83
C ALA A 30 2.86 2.19 -3.55
N ARG A 31 4.05 2.70 -3.85
CA ARG A 31 4.23 3.96 -4.59
C ARG A 31 3.67 3.86 -6.01
N THR A 32 3.94 2.76 -6.71
CA THR A 32 3.39 2.50 -8.04
C THR A 32 1.87 2.30 -8.01
N ALA A 33 1.33 1.65 -6.98
CA ALA A 33 -0.11 1.50 -6.77
C ALA A 33 -0.79 2.85 -6.53
N MET A 34 -0.17 3.75 -5.76
CA MET A 34 -0.67 5.11 -5.55
C MET A 34 -0.72 5.92 -6.84
N ALA A 35 0.36 5.89 -7.63
CA ALA A 35 0.40 6.57 -8.92
C ALA A 35 -0.70 6.05 -9.87
N GLN A 36 -0.82 4.73 -10.00
CA GLN A 36 -1.82 4.13 -10.87
C GLN A 36 -3.25 4.32 -10.35
N ALA A 37 -3.48 4.28 -9.04
CA ALA A 37 -4.79 4.57 -8.46
C ALA A 37 -5.22 6.01 -8.73
N THR A 38 -4.28 6.98 -8.63
CA THR A 38 -4.51 8.37 -8.99
C THR A 38 -4.81 8.54 -10.48
N GLU A 39 -4.04 7.91 -11.37
CA GLU A 39 -4.31 7.92 -12.82
C GLU A 39 -5.68 7.32 -13.17
N ALA A 40 -6.00 6.19 -12.55
CA ALA A 40 -7.28 5.51 -12.72
C ALA A 40 -8.43 6.24 -12.00
N LYS A 41 -8.14 7.29 -11.22
CA LYS A 41 -9.11 8.05 -10.40
C LYS A 41 -9.97 7.16 -9.50
N VAL A 42 -9.36 6.11 -8.95
CA VAL A 42 -10.00 5.21 -7.99
C VAL A 42 -9.30 5.27 -6.64
N PRO A 43 -10.00 4.98 -5.54
CA PRO A 43 -9.37 4.91 -4.22
C PRO A 43 -8.31 3.80 -4.20
N LEU A 44 -7.22 4.08 -3.51
CA LEU A 44 -6.05 3.18 -3.43
C LEU A 44 -6.42 1.79 -2.90
N ALA A 45 -7.29 1.70 -1.89
CA ALA A 45 -7.77 0.42 -1.37
C ALA A 45 -8.48 -0.41 -2.43
N GLN A 46 -9.33 0.23 -3.26
CA GLN A 46 -9.99 -0.42 -4.38
C GLN A 46 -8.98 -0.85 -5.44
N TRP A 47 -8.02 0.00 -5.79
CA TRP A 47 -6.96 -0.36 -6.75
C TRP A 47 -6.15 -1.58 -6.30
N ILE A 48 -5.76 -1.61 -5.02
CA ILE A 48 -5.03 -2.72 -4.41
C ILE A 48 -5.87 -4.01 -4.44
N ALA A 49 -7.17 -3.91 -4.18
CA ALA A 49 -8.12 -5.02 -4.24
C ALA A 49 -8.25 -5.60 -5.66
N GLU A 50 -8.49 -4.72 -6.63
CA GLU A 50 -8.69 -5.04 -8.05
C GLU A 50 -7.45 -5.71 -8.64
N LYS A 51 -6.27 -5.18 -8.29
CA LYS A 51 -4.98 -5.72 -8.73
C LYS A 51 -4.48 -6.89 -7.88
N LYS A 52 -5.24 -7.28 -6.83
CA LYS A 52 -4.87 -8.32 -5.86
C LYS A 52 -3.43 -8.18 -5.36
N LEU A 53 -3.00 -6.95 -5.09
CA LEU A 53 -1.61 -6.66 -4.70
C LEU A 53 -1.29 -7.16 -3.29
N VAL A 54 -2.30 -7.41 -2.47
CA VAL A 54 -2.17 -7.96 -1.11
C VAL A 54 -3.23 -9.01 -0.84
N ALA A 55 -3.00 -9.85 0.17
CA ALA A 55 -3.99 -10.82 0.60
C ALA A 55 -5.26 -10.15 1.17
N PRO A 56 -6.46 -10.75 0.99
CA PRO A 56 -7.70 -10.19 1.52
C PRO A 56 -7.67 -10.01 3.05
N ALA A 57 -6.95 -10.89 3.77
CA ALA A 57 -6.73 -10.74 5.21
C ALA A 57 -5.91 -9.48 5.56
N GLN A 58 -4.92 -9.13 4.74
CA GLN A 58 -4.09 -7.94 4.96
C GLN A 58 -4.82 -6.65 4.57
N MET A 59 -5.66 -6.70 3.53
CA MET A 59 -6.59 -5.61 3.27
C MET A 59 -7.55 -5.41 4.43
N ALA A 60 -8.15 -6.48 4.98
CA ALA A 60 -9.03 -6.36 6.14
C ALA A 60 -8.30 -5.77 7.36
N ALA A 61 -7.06 -6.21 7.63
CA ALA A 61 -6.23 -5.67 8.70
C ALA A 61 -5.91 -4.18 8.52
N ALA A 62 -5.67 -3.73 7.28
CA ALA A 62 -5.43 -2.32 7.00
C ALA A 62 -6.71 -1.47 7.09
N ASN A 63 -7.87 -1.99 6.68
CA ASN A 63 -9.17 -1.31 6.80
C ASN A 63 -9.63 -1.22 8.27
N ALA A 64 -9.33 -2.23 9.08
CA ALA A 64 -9.69 -2.26 10.51
C ALA A 64 -8.99 -1.19 11.36
N VAL A 65 -7.95 -0.53 10.83
CA VAL A 65 -7.23 0.57 11.50
C VAL A 65 -7.85 1.94 11.15
N GLU A 66 -8.66 2.03 10.09
CA GLU A 66 -9.32 3.27 9.66
C GLU A 66 -10.79 3.37 10.10
N PHE A 67 -11.32 2.36 10.80
CA PHE A 67 -12.66 2.32 11.43
C PHE A 67 -12.55 2.40 12.96
#